data_AF-A0A317SGT8-F1
#
_entry.id   AF-A0A317SGT8-F1
#
_cell.length_a   1.000
_cell.length_b   1.000
_cell.length_c   1.000
_cell.angle_alpha   90.00
_cell.angle_beta   90.00
_cell.angle_gamma   90.00
#
_symmetry.space_group_name_H-M   'P 1'
#
loop_
_entity.id
_entity.type
_entity.pdbx_description
1 polymer ?
#
loop_
_entity_poly.entity_id
_entity_poly.type
_entity_poly.pdbx_seq_one_letter_code
_entity_poly.pdbx_strand_id
1 'polypeptide(L)'
;MKATDEFEYLWQDQNKYKRPTKMPAPEYIEHLMAWVQDNINNEHIFPSRIGVHFPKNFQATVRQLVKRLFRVYAHIYCHHYPVIVALGLDPHMNTSFKHYVLFIKEFDLESGKDFYGPLSDMVETILKTDT
;
A
#
# COMPACT_ATOMS: atom_id res chain seq x y z
N MET A 1 6.11 -4.87 -11.39
CA MET A 1 6.74 -3.74 -10.67
C MET A 1 7.73 -4.27 -9.65
N LYS A 2 9.02 -3.99 -9.80
CA LYS A 2 10.04 -4.38 -8.81
C LYS A 2 10.03 -3.46 -7.59
N ALA A 3 10.37 -3.99 -6.42
CA ALA A 3 10.82 -3.21 -5.28
C ALA A 3 12.30 -3.49 -4.99
N THR A 4 12.75 -4.74 -5.18
CA THR A 4 14.18 -5.08 -5.25
C THR A 4 14.36 -6.13 -6.35
N ASP A 5 15.56 -6.71 -6.50
CA ASP A 5 15.74 -7.85 -7.40
C ASP A 5 15.08 -9.13 -6.85
N GLU A 6 14.87 -9.22 -5.54
CA GLU A 6 14.20 -10.33 -4.84
C GLU A 6 12.67 -10.14 -4.75
N PHE A 7 12.18 -8.90 -4.86
CA PHE A 7 10.75 -8.59 -4.72
C PHE A 7 10.15 -7.99 -5.99
N GLU A 8 9.33 -8.78 -6.68
CA GLU A 8 8.53 -8.35 -7.84
C GLU A 8 7.02 -8.46 -7.57
N TYR A 9 6.31 -7.34 -7.71
CA TYR A 9 4.85 -7.28 -7.63
C TYR A 9 4.20 -7.46 -8.99
N LEU A 10 3.31 -8.46 -9.07
CA LEU A 10 2.47 -8.75 -10.23
C LEU A 10 1.09 -8.14 -10.05
N TRP A 11 0.50 -7.66 -11.14
CA TRP A 11 -0.84 -7.10 -11.14
C TRP A 11 -1.87 -8.18 -11.46
N GLN A 12 -3.00 -8.13 -10.78
CA GLN A 12 -4.16 -8.97 -11.07
C GLN A 12 -5.43 -8.23 -10.69
N ASP A 13 -6.41 -8.26 -11.58
CA ASP A 13 -7.76 -7.78 -11.37
C ASP A 13 -8.80 -8.77 -11.91
N GLN A 14 -10.08 -8.46 -11.69
CA GLN A 14 -11.18 -9.32 -12.13
C GLN A 14 -11.62 -9.04 -13.58
N ASN A 15 -11.08 -7.99 -14.21
CA ASN A 15 -11.51 -7.49 -15.51
C ASN A 15 -10.51 -7.91 -16.60
N LYS A 16 -9.47 -7.09 -16.81
CA LYS A 16 -8.53 -7.19 -17.93
C LYS A 16 -7.37 -8.14 -17.62
N TYR A 17 -6.86 -8.13 -16.39
CA TYR A 17 -5.67 -8.90 -15.98
C TYR A 17 -6.06 -10.05 -15.04
N LYS A 18 -6.73 -11.08 -15.59
CA LYS A 18 -7.25 -12.22 -14.81
C LYS A 18 -6.18 -13.11 -14.16
N ARG A 19 -4.94 -13.04 -14.62
CA ARG A 19 -3.78 -13.77 -14.09
C ARG A 19 -2.71 -12.78 -13.61
N PRO A 20 -1.90 -13.14 -12.59
CA PRO A 20 -0.77 -12.33 -12.18
C PRO A 20 0.13 -11.96 -13.36
N THR A 21 0.17 -10.68 -13.71
CA THR A 21 0.82 -10.15 -14.92
C THR A 21 1.96 -9.23 -14.54
N LYS A 22 3.12 -9.42 -15.20
CA LYS A 22 4.25 -8.50 -15.09
C LYS A 22 3.94 -7.23 -15.88
N MET A 23 4.25 -6.09 -15.29
CA MET A 23 4.10 -4.78 -15.94
C MET A 23 5.10 -3.78 -15.35
N PRO A 24 5.45 -2.72 -16.11
CA PRO A 24 6.29 -1.63 -15.65
C PRO A 24 5.71 -0.96 -14.40
N ALA A 25 6.58 -0.37 -13.58
CA ALA A 25 6.18 0.37 -12.38
C ALA A 25 5.12 1.47 -12.62
N PRO A 26 5.24 2.36 -13.63
CA PRO A 26 4.23 3.39 -13.85
C PRO A 26 2.84 2.81 -14.17
N GLU A 27 2.75 1.82 -15.06
CA GLU A 27 1.48 1.15 -15.40
C GLU A 27 0.88 0.43 -14.17
N TYR A 28 1.73 -0.21 -13.36
CA TYR A 28 1.29 -0.85 -12.12
C TYR A 28 0.68 0.15 -11.14
N ILE A 29 1.36 1.27 -10.91
CA ILE A 29 0.92 2.30 -9.96
C ILE A 29 -0.35 2.96 -10.48
N GLU A 30 -0.47 3.22 -11.78
CA GLU A 30 -1.68 3.76 -12.40
C GLU A 30 -2.89 2.84 -12.17
N HIS A 31 -2.76 1.55 -12.48
CA HIS A 31 -3.82 0.58 -12.22
C HIS A 31 -4.16 0.45 -10.73
N LEU A 32 -3.16 0.52 -9.87
CA LEU A 32 -3.34 0.48 -8.42
C LEU A 32 -4.13 1.69 -7.92
N MET A 33 -3.74 2.90 -8.32
CA MET A 33 -4.39 4.14 -7.86
C MET A 33 -5.83 4.24 -8.39
N ALA A 34 -6.06 3.87 -9.65
CA ALA A 34 -7.41 3.76 -10.21
C ALA A 34 -8.27 2.75 -9.42
N TRP A 35 -7.72 1.56 -9.14
CA TRP A 35 -8.44 0.54 -8.36
C TRP A 35 -8.74 1.02 -6.93
N VAL A 36 -7.80 1.70 -6.26
CA VAL A 36 -8.03 2.29 -4.93
C VAL A 36 -9.17 3.31 -5.00
N GLN A 37 -9.15 4.20 -5.98
CA GLN A 37 -10.18 5.23 -6.17
C GLN A 37 -11.55 4.62 -6.45
N ASP A 38 -11.63 3.60 -7.30
CA ASP A 38 -12.88 2.88 -7.60
C ASP A 38 -13.48 2.23 -6.35
N ASN A 39 -12.65 1.69 -5.46
CA ASN A 39 -13.13 1.10 -4.20
C ASN A 39 -13.64 2.17 -3.24
N ILE A 40 -12.90 3.28 -3.07
CA ILE A 40 -13.29 4.37 -2.17
C ILE A 40 -14.57 5.06 -2.66
N ASN A 41 -14.75 5.21 -3.97
CA ASN A 41 -15.94 5.83 -4.56
C ASN A 41 -17.17 4.90 -4.62
N ASN A 42 -17.01 3.61 -4.29
CA ASN A 42 -18.10 2.65 -4.34
C ASN A 42 -18.93 2.73 -3.05
N GLU A 43 -20.14 3.30 -3.14
CA GLU A 43 -21.05 3.44 -1.99
C GLU A 43 -21.45 2.09 -1.33
N HIS A 44 -21.30 0.96 -2.02
CA HIS A 44 -21.52 -0.36 -1.44
C HIS A 44 -20.35 -0.84 -0.56
N ILE A 45 -19.15 -0.27 -0.75
CA ILE A 45 -17.94 -0.57 0.02
C ILE A 45 -17.71 0.51 1.08
N PHE A 46 -17.77 1.77 0.68
CA PHE A 46 -17.64 2.96 1.53
C PHE A 46 -18.94 3.77 1.47
N PRO A 47 -19.95 3.44 2.29
CA PRO A 47 -21.20 4.19 2.32
C PRO A 47 -20.97 5.65 2.72
N SER A 48 -21.51 6.57 1.92
CA SER A 48 -21.42 8.03 2.13
C SER A 48 -22.59 8.57 2.99
N ARG A 49 -23.68 7.80 3.08
CA ARG A 49 -24.93 8.21 3.74
C ARG A 49 -24.97 7.76 5.19
N ILE A 50 -25.36 8.68 6.07
CA ILE A 50 -25.55 8.41 7.49
C ILE A 50 -26.61 7.31 7.67
N GLY A 51 -26.32 6.34 8.54
CA GLY A 51 -27.21 5.22 8.84
C GLY A 51 -27.06 4.00 7.93
N VAL A 52 -26.22 4.07 6.89
CA VAL A 52 -25.88 2.89 6.07
C VAL A 52 -24.69 2.16 6.67
N HIS A 53 -24.84 0.87 6.94
CA HIS A 53 -23.77 0.04 7.49
C HIS A 53 -22.73 -0.34 6.43
N PHE A 54 -21.47 -0.42 6.85
CA PHE A 54 -20.40 -1.02 6.04
C PHE A 54 -20.70 -2.49 5.73
N PRO A 55 -20.24 -3.00 4.56
CA PRO A 55 -20.48 -4.39 4.20
C PRO A 55 -19.67 -5.34 5.09
N LYS A 56 -20.12 -6.60 5.23
CA LYS A 56 -19.47 -7.62 6.07
C LYS A 56 -17.99 -7.86 5.72
N ASN A 57 -17.60 -7.64 4.46
CA ASN A 57 -16.24 -7.81 3.97
C ASN A 57 -15.39 -6.52 4.04
N PHE A 58 -15.89 -5.43 4.62
CA PHE A 58 -15.21 -4.13 4.65
C PHE A 58 -13.76 -4.22 5.15
N GLN A 59 -13.54 -4.86 6.31
CA GLN A 59 -12.21 -4.99 6.88
C GLN A 59 -11.25 -5.78 5.97
N ALA A 60 -11.76 -6.79 5.25
CA ALA A 60 -10.97 -7.52 4.27
C ALA A 60 -10.60 -6.64 3.06
N THR A 61 -11.51 -5.77 2.62
CA THR A 61 -11.24 -4.77 1.57
C THR A 61 -10.19 -3.76 2.02
N VAL A 62 -10.30 -3.23 3.25
CA VAL A 62 -9.30 -2.30 3.83
C VAL A 62 -7.92 -2.96 3.90
N ARG A 63 -7.83 -4.22 4.35
CA ARG A 63 -6.56 -4.97 4.35
C ARG A 63 -5.95 -5.08 2.94
N GLN A 64 -6.76 -5.28 1.91
CA GLN A 64 -6.28 -5.31 0.53
C GLN A 64 -5.83 -3.94 0.01
N LEU A 65 -6.55 -2.87 0.37
CA LEU A 65 -6.19 -1.49 0.04
C LEU A 65 -4.81 -1.13 0.62
N VAL A 66 -4.63 -1.29 1.93
CA VAL A 66 -3.36 -0.96 2.59
C VAL A 66 -2.22 -1.83 2.06
N LYS A 67 -2.44 -3.15 1.89
CA LYS A 67 -1.43 -4.05 1.33
C LYS A 67 -0.98 -3.63 -0.07
N ARG A 68 -1.89 -3.15 -0.92
CA ARG A 68 -1.54 -2.66 -2.26
C ARG A 68 -0.79 -1.33 -2.15
N LEU A 69 -1.29 -0.37 -1.38
CA LEU A 69 -0.64 0.94 -1.17
C LEU A 69 0.79 0.81 -0.62
N PHE A 70 1.06 -0.18 0.25
CA PHE A 70 2.41 -0.51 0.72
C PHE A 70 3.41 -0.68 -0.44
N ARG A 71 3.00 -1.33 -1.52
CA ARG A 71 3.87 -1.64 -2.67
C ARG A 71 4.42 -0.37 -3.33
N VAL A 72 3.65 0.72 -3.25
CA VAL A 72 4.08 2.03 -3.75
C VAL A 72 5.16 2.62 -2.84
N TYR A 73 4.99 2.55 -1.51
CA TYR A 73 6.03 2.92 -0.56
C TYR A 73 7.31 2.12 -0.79
N ALA A 74 7.20 0.78 -0.84
CA ALA A 74 8.33 -0.11 -1.11
C ALA A 74 9.07 0.27 -2.40
N HIS A 75 8.33 0.50 -3.49
CA HIS A 75 8.92 0.89 -4.76
C HIS A 75 9.67 2.23 -4.69
N ILE A 76 9.07 3.25 -4.04
CA ILE A 76 9.68 4.57 -3.92
C ILE A 76 10.95 4.50 -3.05
N TYR A 77 10.90 3.85 -1.88
CA TYR A 77 12.06 3.73 -1.00
C TYR A 77 13.23 3.00 -1.67
N CYS A 78 12.95 1.93 -2.42
CA CYS A 78 14.02 1.13 -2.99
C CYS A 78 14.61 1.69 -4.30
N HIS A 79 13.83 2.41 -5.11
CA HIS A 79 14.28 2.84 -6.44
C HIS A 79 14.33 4.36 -6.64
N HIS A 80 13.53 5.13 -5.89
CA HIS A 80 13.35 6.56 -6.14
C HIS A 80 13.70 7.45 -4.94
N TYR A 81 14.16 6.89 -3.84
CA TYR A 81 14.55 7.66 -2.66
C TYR A 81 15.61 8.74 -2.93
N PRO A 82 16.66 8.51 -3.77
CA PRO A 82 17.59 9.58 -4.13
C PRO A 82 16.92 10.79 -4.79
N VAL A 83 15.87 10.56 -5.59
CA VAL A 83 15.08 11.63 -6.22
C VAL A 83 14.23 12.37 -5.18
N ILE A 84 13.62 11.64 -4.25
CA ILE A 84 12.84 12.22 -3.13
C ILE A 84 13.73 13.14 -2.28
N VAL A 85 14.94 12.69 -1.94
CA VAL A 85 15.93 13.49 -1.20
C VAL A 85 16.38 14.71 -2.01
N ALA A 86 16.65 14.55 -3.32
CA ALA A 86 17.03 15.67 -4.18
C ALA A 86 15.95 16.76 -4.27
N LEU A 87 14.69 16.39 -4.07
CA LEU A 87 13.55 17.32 -4.01
C LEU A 87 13.29 17.87 -2.59
N GLY A 88 14.02 17.43 -1.57
CA GLY A 88 13.80 17.80 -0.17
C GLY A 88 12.49 17.24 0.41
N LEU A 89 11.97 16.16 -0.16
CA LEU A 89 10.68 15.56 0.22
C LEU A 89 10.81 14.38 1.19
N ASP A 90 12.03 14.01 1.59
CA ASP A 90 12.27 12.88 2.48
C ASP A 90 11.62 13.02 3.86
N PRO A 91 11.49 14.20 4.51
CA PRO A 91 10.78 14.28 5.79
C PRO A 91 9.29 13.95 5.61
N HIS A 92 8.67 14.44 4.54
CA HIS A 92 7.26 14.16 4.24
C HIS A 92 7.01 12.68 3.98
N MET A 93 7.88 12.07 3.18
CA MET A 93 7.82 10.64 2.89
C MET A 93 7.96 9.80 4.16
N ASN A 94 8.94 10.11 5.00
CA ASN A 94 9.22 9.39 6.24
C ASN A 94 8.10 9.55 7.27
N THR A 95 7.55 10.76 7.44
CA THR A 95 6.39 10.98 8.33
C THR A 95 5.16 10.25 7.82
N SER A 96 4.89 10.30 6.51
CA SER A 96 3.75 9.60 5.90
C SER A 96 3.86 8.08 6.08
N PHE A 97 5.05 7.51 5.85
CA PHE A 97 5.29 6.08 6.03
C PHE A 97 5.24 5.66 7.50
N LYS A 98 5.80 6.46 8.42
CA LYS A 98 5.71 6.22 9.86
C LYS A 98 4.25 6.15 10.32
N HIS A 99 3.43 7.14 9.94
CA HIS A 99 2.00 7.13 10.27
C HIS A 99 1.28 5.92 9.68
N TYR A 100 1.58 5.56 8.43
CA TYR A 100 1.05 4.36 7.77
C TYR A 100 1.35 3.09 8.58
N VAL A 101 2.60 2.90 9.02
CA VAL A 101 3.04 1.75 9.81
C VAL A 101 2.30 1.68 11.15
N LEU A 102 2.26 2.80 11.88
CA LEU A 102 1.59 2.87 13.18
C LEU A 102 0.08 2.57 13.07
N PHE A 103 -0.58 3.14 12.05
CA PHE A 103 -1.99 2.89 11.79
C PHE A 103 -2.28 1.41 11.51
N ILE A 104 -1.44 0.76 10.70
CA ILE A 104 -1.61 -0.67 10.39
C ILE A 104 -1.45 -1.54 11.63
N LYS A 105 -0.50 -1.20 12.51
CA LYS A 105 -0.28 -1.91 13.77
C LYS A 105 -1.43 -1.72 14.74
N GLU A 106 -1.90 -0.50 14.92
CA GLU A 106 -3.02 -0.18 15.82
C GLU A 106 -4.29 -0.97 15.47
N PHE A 107 -4.56 -1.16 14.18
CA PHE A 107 -5.79 -1.80 13.70
C PHE A 107 -5.61 -3.24 13.19
N ASP A 108 -4.44 -3.85 13.39
CA ASP A 108 -4.10 -5.21 12.94
C ASP A 108 -4.45 -5.46 11.45
N LEU A 109 -3.98 -4.55 10.59
CA LEU A 109 -4.29 -4.56 9.15
C LEU A 109 -3.24 -5.29 8.30
N GLU A 110 -2.12 -5.67 8.90
CA GLU A 110 -1.10 -6.48 8.25
C GLU A 110 -1.51 -7.96 8.24
N SER A 111 -1.06 -8.70 7.23
CA SER A 111 -1.35 -10.13 7.15
C SER A 111 -0.18 -10.89 6.54
N GLY A 112 0.35 -11.82 7.32
CA GLY A 112 1.50 -12.64 6.97
C GLY A 112 2.83 -12.00 7.40
N LYS A 113 3.84 -12.86 7.63
CA LYS A 113 5.17 -12.44 8.09
C LYS A 113 5.89 -11.53 7.09
N ASP A 114 5.61 -11.70 5.80
CA ASP A 114 6.29 -10.97 4.72
C ASP A 114 5.53 -9.70 4.27
N PHE A 115 4.62 -9.17 5.10
CA PHE A 115 3.79 -8.03 4.73
C PHE A 115 4.64 -6.81 4.31
N TYR A 116 5.70 -6.51 5.06
CA TYR A 116 6.60 -5.38 4.80
C TYR A 116 7.76 -5.70 3.84
N GLY A 117 7.94 -6.96 3.44
CA GLY A 117 8.94 -7.40 2.46
C GLY A 117 10.29 -6.67 2.58
N PRO A 118 10.70 -5.88 1.57
CA PRO A 118 12.01 -5.22 1.55
C PRO A 118 12.18 -4.09 2.57
N LEU A 119 11.11 -3.61 3.20
CA LEU A 119 11.16 -2.54 4.21
C LEU A 119 11.04 -3.05 5.66
N SER A 120 11.15 -4.37 5.88
CA SER A 120 10.92 -4.97 7.20
C SER A 120 11.83 -4.36 8.29
N ASP A 121 13.13 -4.22 8.03
CA ASP A 121 14.09 -3.63 8.99
C ASP A 121 13.78 -2.16 9.31
N MET A 122 13.33 -1.39 8.31
CA MET A 122 12.92 -0.01 8.50
C MET A 122 11.68 0.08 9.40
N VAL A 123 10.71 -0.82 9.19
CA VAL A 123 9.49 -0.90 9.99
C VAL A 123 9.81 -1.30 11.43
N GLU A 124 10.68 -2.28 11.65
CA GLU A 124 11.12 -2.65 13.00
C GLU A 124 11.78 -1.46 13.73
N THR A 125 12.56 -0.66 13.02
CA THR A 125 13.20 0.52 13.58
C THR A 125 12.17 1.57 13.98
N ILE A 126 11.18 1.85 13.12
CA ILE A 126 10.08 2.78 13.42
C ILE A 126 9.36 2.36 14.69
N LEU A 127 9.01 1.07 14.80
CA LEU A 127 8.23 0.55 15.92
C LEU A 127 9.00 0.57 17.25
N LYS A 128 10.33 0.35 17.23
CA LYS A 128 11.18 0.46 18.42
C LYS A 128 11.32 1.89 18.94
N THR A 129 11.07 2.89 18.09
CA THR A 129 11.27 4.31 18.45
C THR A 129 10.03 4.92 19.10
N ASP A 130 8.86 4.29 18.98
CA ASP A 130 7.57 4.75 19.54
C ASP A 130 7.03 3.88 20.69
N THR A 131 7.78 2.87 21.12
CA THR A 131 7.53 2.08 22.35
C THR A 131 8.37 2.59 23.50
#